data_AF-A0A3L7ZV80-F1
#
_entry.id   AF-A0A3L7ZV80-F1
#
_cell.length_a   1.000
_cell.length_b   1.000
_cell.length_c   1.000
_cell.angle_alpha   90.00
_cell.angle_beta   90.00
_cell.angle_gamma   90.00
#
_symmetry.space_group_name_H-M   'P 1'
#
loop_
_entity.id
_entity.type
_entity.pdbx_description
1 polymer ?
#
loop_
_entity_poly.entity_id
_entity_poly.type
_entity_poly.pdbx_seq_one_letter_code
_entity_poly.pdbx_strand_id
1 'polypeptide(L)' 'MSCACENKRMGQELDRFRRLAKAWARMNDETAMIYLNPDGTYGFASISVEIGKPIVEYISPY' A
#
# COMPACT_ATOMS: atom_id res chain seq x y z
N MET A 1 3.65 -28.20 3.31
CA MET A 1 4.66 -27.20 2.86
C MET A 1 3.93 -26.00 2.28
N SER A 2 3.40 -25.11 3.13
CA SER A 2 2.34 -24.16 2.72
C SER A 2 2.73 -22.68 2.84
N CYS A 3 3.77 -22.33 3.61
CA CYS A 3 4.10 -20.92 3.88
C CYS A 3 4.69 -20.13 2.68
N ALA A 4 5.33 -20.80 1.72
CA ALA A 4 6.00 -20.10 0.62
C ALA A 4 5.02 -19.50 -0.42
N CYS A 5 3.83 -20.11 -0.58
CA CYS A 5 2.81 -19.63 -1.51
C CYS A 5 2.10 -18.39 -0.97
N GLU A 6 1.83 -18.36 0.33
CA GLU A 6 1.17 -17.22 1.00
C GLU A 6 2.06 -15.97 0.96
N ASN A 7 3.34 -16.11 1.26
CA ASN A 7 4.30 -15.00 1.17
C ASN A 7 4.44 -14.44 -0.25
N LYS A 8 4.45 -15.31 -1.27
CA LYS A 8 4.47 -14.87 -2.69
C LYS A 8 3.21 -14.10 -3.06
N ARG A 9 2.04 -14.59 -2.63
CA ARG A 9 0.76 -13.93 -2.89
C ARG A 9 0.66 -12.57 -2.21
N MET A 10 1.12 -12.46 -0.96
CA MET A 10 1.16 -11.19 -0.23
C MET A 10 2.12 -10.18 -0.87
N GLY A 11 3.29 -10.63 -1.33
CA GLY A 11 4.23 -9.76 -2.05
C GLY A 11 3.67 -9.23 -3.37
N GLN A 12 2.98 -10.10 -4.13
CA GLN A 12 2.30 -9.71 -5.37
C GLN A 12 1.18 -8.68 -5.15
N GLU A 13 0.40 -8.85 -4.08
CA GLU A 13 -0.65 -7.89 -3.72
C GLU A 13 -0.06 -6.53 -3.30
N LEU A 14 1.01 -6.51 -2.49
CA LEU A 14 1.68 -5.25 -2.13
C LEU A 14 2.20 -4.50 -3.37
N ASP A 15 2.81 -5.21 -4.31
CA ASP A 15 3.30 -4.61 -5.57
C ASP A 15 2.16 -4.06 -6.42
N ARG A 16 0.99 -4.72 -6.43
CA ARG A 16 -0.22 -4.19 -7.08
C ARG A 16 -0.67 -2.88 -6.43
N PHE A 17 -0.71 -2.83 -5.10
CA PHE A 17 -1.06 -1.62 -4.36
C PHE A 17 -0.06 -0.49 -4.54
N ARG A 18 1.25 -0.79 -4.62
CA ARG A 18 2.29 0.21 -4.96
C ARG A 18 2.02 0.91 -6.29
N ARG A 19 1.67 0.14 -7.33
CA ARG A 19 1.36 0.70 -8.66
C ARG A 19 0.12 1.60 -8.63
N LEU A 20 -0.92 1.17 -7.93
CA LEU A 20 -2.15 1.96 -7.76
C LEU A 20 -1.89 3.24 -6.95
N ALA A 21 -1.18 3.12 -5.83
CA ALA A 21 -0.83 4.25 -4.98
C ALA A 21 0.05 5.27 -5.72
N LYS A 22 1.03 4.81 -6.53
CA LYS A 22 1.88 5.69 -7.35
C LYS A 22 1.08 6.41 -8.43
N ALA A 23 0.16 5.71 -9.10
CA ALA A 23 -0.72 6.33 -10.09
C ALA A 23 -1.63 7.38 -9.44
N TRP A 24 -2.23 7.05 -8.30
CA TRP A 24 -3.05 7.98 -7.52
C TRP A 24 -2.25 9.19 -7.04
N ALA A 25 -1.05 8.98 -6.50
CA ALA A 25 -0.14 10.03 -6.05
C ALA A 25 0.17 11.02 -7.18
N ARG A 26 0.50 10.50 -8.37
CA ARG A 26 0.75 11.32 -9.56
C ARG A 26 -0.48 12.10 -10.04
N MET A 27 -1.67 11.51 -9.98
CA MET A 27 -2.90 12.19 -10.40
C MET A 27 -3.29 13.34 -9.47
N ASN A 28 -2.96 13.24 -8.18
CA ASN A 28 -3.33 14.23 -7.17
C ASN A 28 -2.17 15.15 -6.78
N ASP A 29 -0.96 14.95 -7.33
CA ASP A 29 0.28 15.62 -6.93
C ASP A 29 0.52 15.57 -5.40
N GLU A 30 0.16 14.44 -4.79
CA GLU A 30 0.21 14.22 -3.35
C GLU A 30 0.96 12.92 -3.03
N THR A 31 1.60 12.87 -1.85
CA THR A 31 2.20 11.63 -1.36
C THR A 31 1.12 10.70 -0.85
N ALA A 32 1.14 9.46 -1.32
CA ALA A 32 0.28 8.39 -0.82
C ALA A 32 1.01 7.60 0.28
N MET A 33 0.28 7.07 1.23
CA MET A 33 0.76 6.07 2.18
C MET A 33 0.02 4.76 1.97
N ILE A 34 0.75 3.65 1.97
CA ILE A 34 0.21 2.30 1.97
C ILE A 34 0.15 1.84 3.43
N TYR A 35 -0.97 1.27 3.84
CA TYR A 35 -1.18 0.72 5.17
C TYR A 35 -1.69 -0.71 5.12
N LEU A 36 -1.48 -1.44 6.22
CA LEU A 36 -1.96 -2.80 6.40
C LEU A 36 -3.27 -2.79 7.22
N ASN A 37 -4.30 -3.45 6.71
CA ASN A 37 -5.54 -3.68 7.44
C ASN A 37 -5.41 -4.88 8.40
N PRO A 38 -6.25 -4.95 9.46
CA PRO A 38 -6.26 -6.09 10.37
C PRO A 38 -6.57 -7.44 9.72
N ASP A 39 -7.23 -7.44 8.55
CA ASP A 39 -7.53 -8.63 7.76
C ASP A 39 -6.37 -9.11 6.87
N GLY A 40 -5.23 -8.42 6.92
CA GLY A 40 -4.03 -8.73 6.11
C GLY A 40 -4.04 -8.14 4.71
N THR A 41 -5.06 -7.35 4.34
CA THR A 41 -5.11 -6.64 3.05
C THR A 41 -4.41 -5.29 3.10
N TYR A 42 -3.99 -4.79 1.94
CA TYR A 42 -3.39 -3.46 1.82
C TYR A 42 -4.43 -2.41 1.43
N GLY A 43 -4.20 -1.17 1.83
CA GLY A 43 -4.93 0.01 1.37
C GLY A 43 -3.97 1.17 1.14
N PHE A 44 -4.40 2.22 0.44
CA PHE A 44 -3.64 3.46 0.34
C PHE A 44 -4.54 4.69 0.55
N ALA A 45 -3.95 5.79 1.03
CA ALA A 45 -4.60 7.08 1.25
C ALA A 45 -3.58 8.23 1.11
N SER A 46 -4.06 9.48 1.06
CA SER A 46 -3.19 10.66 1.14
C SER A 46 -2.46 10.70 2.48
N ILE A 47 -1.20 11.15 2.48
CA ILE A 47 -0.43 11.40 3.71
C ILE A 47 -1.09 12.44 4.63
N SER A 48 -1.98 13.28 4.10
CA SER A 48 -2.72 14.30 4.87
C SER A 48 -3.81 13.71 5.76
N VAL A 49 -4.23 12.47 5.51
CA VAL A 49 -5.27 11.79 6.30
C VAL A 49 -4.62 11.09 7.48
N GLU A 50 -5.11 11.33 8.69
CA GLU A 50 -4.65 10.57 9.85
C GLU A 50 -5.30 9.17 9.83
N ILE A 51 -4.47 8.13 9.74
CA ILE A 51 -4.93 6.74 9.81
C ILE A 51 -4.34 6.08 11.06
N GLY A 52 -5.20 5.52 11.90
CA GLY A 52 -4.80 4.69 13.04
C GLY A 52 -4.36 3.27 12.66
N LYS A 53 -3.86 3.07 11.43
CA LYS A 53 -3.48 1.76 10.89
C LYS A 53 -1.97 1.69 10.69
N PRO A 54 -1.34 0.50 10.82
CA PRO A 54 0.08 0.34 10.57
C PRO A 54 0.46 0.78 9.15
N ILE A 55 1.35 1.77 9.05
CA ILE A 55 1.88 2.24 7.77
C ILE A 55 2.97 1.28 7.32
N VAL A 56 2.88 0.87 6.05
CA VAL A 56 3.80 -0.06 5.40
C VAL A 56 4.85 0.74 4.60
N GLU A 57 4.42 1.73 3.82
CA GLU A 57 5.29 2.46 2.90
C GLU A 57 4.70 3.83 2.51
N TYR A 58 5.57 4.80 2.23
CA TYR A 58 5.18 6.07 1.62
C TYR A 58 5.58 6.12 0.15
N ILE A 59 4.68 6.60 -0.70
CA ILE A 59 4.83 6.67 -2.15
C ILE A 59 4.77 8.14 -2.58
N SER A 60 5.92 8.69 -2.95
CA SER A 60 6.04 10.01 -3.58
C SER A 60 5.33 10.05 -4.94
N PRO A 61 4.77 11.19 -5.37
CA PRO A 61 4.28 11.36 -6.75
C PRO A 61 5.41 11.33 -7.80
N TYR A 62 6.60 11.84 -7.45
CA TYR A 62 7.80 11.87 -8.30
C TYR A 62 8.52 10.53 -8.29
#